data_AF-A0A7C1VYV6-F1
#
_entry.id   AF-A0A7C1VYV6-F1
#
_cell.length_a   1.000
_cell.length_b   1.000
_cell.length_c   1.000
_cell.angle_alpha   90.00
_cell.angle_beta   90.00
_cell.angle_gamma   90.00
#
_symmetry.space_group_name_H-M   'P 1'
#
loop_
_entity.id
_entity.type
_entity.pdbx_description
1 polymer ?
#
loop_
_entity_poly.entity_id
_entity_poly.type
_entity_poly.pdbx_seq_one_letter_code
_entity_poly.pdbx_strand_id
1 'polypeptide(L)'
;MKQTRKKKIRKTVNSDTIKKRIQVKQDLFLRFFERKACNVSATCKAIGINRDTYYEWRKKHTSFDHKCKEIEESLIDDAETQLYLNIRAGKETSLIFFLCNKGKHRGWQNVNRIDLSASESLQKYLSKMEKLWGEEKK
;
A
#
# COMPACT_ATOMS: atom_id res chain seq x y z
N MET A 1 16.18 -44.30 -31.96
CA MET A 1 15.05 -43.87 -31.11
C MET A 1 15.37 -43.53 -29.64
N LYS A 2 16.59 -43.76 -29.09
CA LYS A 2 16.89 -43.54 -27.65
C LYS A 2 17.33 -42.11 -27.25
N GLN A 3 17.75 -41.25 -28.20
CA GLN A 3 18.23 -39.89 -27.91
C GLN A 3 17.13 -38.93 -27.41
N THR A 4 15.90 -39.05 -27.92
CA THR A 4 14.82 -38.08 -27.66
C THR A 4 14.26 -38.17 -26.23
N ARG A 5 14.15 -39.40 -25.68
CA ARG A 5 13.66 -39.65 -24.31
C ARG A 5 14.62 -39.13 -23.23
N LYS A 6 15.93 -39.35 -23.39
CA LYS A 6 16.98 -38.81 -22.48
C LYS A 6 17.02 -37.27 -22.52
N LYS A 7 16.86 -36.64 -23.69
CA LYS A 7 16.83 -35.17 -23.82
C LYS A 7 15.59 -34.56 -23.15
N LYS A 8 14.42 -35.20 -23.26
CA LYS A 8 13.17 -34.76 -22.62
C LYS A 8 13.24 -34.86 -21.09
N ILE A 9 13.76 -35.97 -20.56
CA ILE A 9 13.96 -36.19 -19.11
C ILE A 9 14.96 -35.17 -18.53
N ARG A 10 16.07 -34.88 -19.23
CA ARG A 10 17.04 -33.87 -18.77
C ARG A 10 16.44 -32.45 -18.72
N LYS A 11 15.56 -32.09 -19.66
CA LYS A 11 14.89 -30.79 -19.67
C LYS A 11 13.90 -30.62 -18.52
N THR A 12 13.14 -31.65 -18.19
CA THR A 12 12.15 -31.60 -17.09
C THR A 12 12.83 -31.54 -15.72
N VAL A 13 13.90 -32.31 -15.50
CA VAL A 13 14.68 -32.25 -14.25
C VAL A 13 15.27 -30.85 -14.02
N ASN A 14 15.70 -30.16 -15.08
CA ASN A 14 16.25 -28.80 -14.96
C ASN A 14 15.15 -27.77 -14.58
N SER A 15 13.92 -27.90 -15.11
CA SER A 15 12.84 -26.97 -14.75
C SER A 15 12.38 -27.10 -13.29
N ASP A 16 12.38 -28.31 -12.74
CA ASP A 16 11.93 -28.54 -11.36
C ASP A 16 12.92 -27.98 -10.33
N THR A 17 14.23 -28.10 -10.62
CA THR A 17 15.26 -27.48 -9.76
C THR A 17 15.20 -25.95 -9.76
N ILE A 18 14.88 -25.33 -10.90
CA ILE A 18 14.70 -23.87 -11.01
C ILE A 18 13.48 -23.40 -10.21
N LYS A 19 12.34 -24.09 -10.35
CA LYS A 19 11.12 -23.78 -9.58
C LYS A 19 11.39 -23.86 -8.07
N LYS A 20 12.11 -24.88 -7.61
CA LYS A 20 12.46 -25.03 -6.20
C LYS A 20 13.32 -23.88 -5.68
N ARG A 21 14.29 -23.40 -6.47
CA ARG A 21 15.12 -22.22 -6.11
C ARG A 21 14.29 -20.93 -6.02
N ILE A 22 13.36 -20.72 -6.94
CA ILE A 22 12.45 -19.56 -6.91
C ILE A 22 11.59 -19.62 -5.64
N GLN A 23 11.03 -20.79 -5.32
CA GLN A 23 10.19 -20.98 -4.14
C GLN A 23 10.95 -20.67 -2.84
N VAL A 24 12.22 -21.11 -2.73
CA VAL A 24 13.06 -20.81 -1.56
C VAL A 24 13.30 -19.30 -1.43
N LYS A 25 13.55 -18.60 -2.54
CA LYS A 25 13.72 -17.14 -2.51
C LYS A 25 12.43 -16.41 -2.16
N GLN A 26 11.28 -16.89 -2.63
CA GLN A 26 9.97 -16.33 -2.28
C GLN A 26 9.64 -16.53 -0.80
N ASP A 27 9.91 -17.71 -0.24
CA ASP A 27 9.71 -17.96 1.19
C ASP A 27 10.61 -17.06 2.05
N LEU A 28 11.88 -16.92 1.64
CA LEU A 28 12.79 -15.97 2.27
C LEU A 28 12.28 -14.54 2.17
N PHE A 29 11.71 -14.15 1.02
CA PHE A 29 11.08 -12.84 0.84
C PHE A 29 9.97 -12.59 1.84
N LEU A 30 9.02 -13.51 1.96
CA LEU A 30 7.88 -13.35 2.87
C LEU A 30 8.34 -13.15 4.32
N ARG A 31 9.32 -13.94 4.79
CA ARG A 31 9.86 -13.82 6.15
C ARG A 31 10.50 -12.45 6.42
N PHE A 32 11.27 -11.93 5.47
CA PHE A 32 11.87 -10.59 5.64
C PHE A 32 10.86 -9.47 5.43
N PHE A 33 9.87 -9.69 4.58
CA PHE A 33 8.82 -8.72 4.28
C PHE A 33 8.00 -8.40 5.53
N GLU A 34 7.58 -9.42 6.27
CA GLU A 34 6.91 -9.30 7.57
C GLU A 34 7.79 -8.55 8.59
N ARG A 35 9.04 -9.00 8.77
CA ARG A 35 10.00 -8.37 9.69
C ARG A 35 10.36 -6.92 9.35
N LYS A 36 10.13 -6.50 8.11
CA LYS A 36 10.41 -5.14 7.61
C LYS A 36 9.14 -4.32 7.44
N ALA A 37 8.04 -4.71 8.09
CA ALA A 37 6.75 -4.01 8.04
C ALA A 37 6.32 -3.70 6.60
N CYS A 38 6.31 -4.73 5.76
CA CYS A 38 5.89 -4.66 4.36
C CYS A 38 6.71 -3.67 3.49
N ASN A 39 7.92 -3.30 3.91
CA ASN A 39 8.79 -2.44 3.11
C ASN A 39 9.48 -3.23 2.00
N VAL A 40 8.95 -3.11 0.77
CA VAL A 40 9.47 -3.79 -0.42
C VAL A 40 10.94 -3.43 -0.67
N SER A 41 11.30 -2.15 -0.60
CA SER A 41 12.66 -1.67 -0.89
C SER A 41 13.69 -2.25 0.07
N ALA A 42 13.39 -2.24 1.37
CA ALA A 42 14.27 -2.77 2.40
C ALA A 42 14.40 -4.30 2.29
N THR A 43 13.30 -4.98 1.97
CA THR A 43 13.26 -6.44 1.81
C THR A 43 14.07 -6.90 0.59
N CYS A 44 13.88 -6.23 -0.55
CA CYS A 44 14.66 -6.48 -1.77
C CYS A 44 16.16 -6.29 -1.55
N LYS A 45 16.56 -5.22 -0.84
CA LYS A 45 17.97 -4.98 -0.46
C LYS A 45 18.52 -6.07 0.46
N ALA A 46 17.74 -6.52 1.44
CA ALA A 46 18.17 -7.55 2.39
C ALA A 46 18.41 -8.92 1.74
N ILE A 47 17.65 -9.24 0.69
CA ILE A 47 17.70 -10.54 0.00
C ILE A 47 18.61 -10.49 -1.25
N GLY A 48 18.95 -9.30 -1.73
CA GLY A 48 19.74 -9.12 -2.94
C GLY A 48 18.96 -9.42 -4.22
N ILE A 49 17.70 -8.97 -4.30
CA ILE A 49 16.87 -9.06 -5.51
C ILE A 49 16.45 -7.67 -5.99
N ASN A 50 16.18 -7.55 -7.29
CA ASN A 50 15.57 -6.33 -7.83
C ASN A 50 14.08 -6.26 -7.44
N ARG A 51 13.56 -5.04 -7.31
CA ARG A 51 12.14 -4.79 -7.04
C ARG A 51 11.24 -5.33 -8.14
N ASP A 52 11.71 -5.29 -9.39
CA ASP A 52 10.95 -5.83 -10.53
C ASP A 52 10.67 -7.33 -10.36
N THR A 53 11.62 -8.08 -9.80
CA THR A 53 11.46 -9.51 -9.52
C THR A 53 10.30 -9.78 -8.55
N TYR A 54 10.11 -8.92 -7.55
CA TYR A 54 8.98 -9.02 -6.63
C TYR A 54 7.63 -8.81 -7.35
N TYR A 55 7.51 -7.76 -8.17
CA TYR A 55 6.27 -7.51 -8.91
C TYR A 55 5.99 -8.59 -9.95
N GLU A 56 7.02 -9.13 -10.59
CA GLU A 56 6.88 -10.29 -11.46
C GLU A 56 6.39 -11.52 -10.70
N TRP A 57 6.89 -11.78 -9.50
CA TRP A 57 6.41 -12.89 -8.68
C TRP A 57 4.95 -12.72 -8.29
N ARG A 58 4.51 -11.52 -7.92
CA ARG A 58 3.09 -11.25 -7.62
C ARG A 58 2.19 -11.52 -8.82
N LYS A 59 2.64 -11.21 -10.04
CA LYS A 59 1.90 -11.47 -11.29
C LYS A 59 1.86 -12.96 -11.66
N LYS A 60 3.00 -13.65 -11.53
CA LYS A 60 3.18 -15.03 -12.02
C LYS A 60 2.76 -16.09 -11.00
N HIS A 61 2.78 -15.77 -9.71
CA HIS A 61 2.56 -16.72 -8.62
C HIS A 61 1.48 -16.20 -7.67
N THR A 62 0.24 -16.63 -7.91
CA THR A 62 -0.94 -16.20 -7.13
C THR A 62 -0.83 -16.54 -5.65
N SER A 63 -0.24 -17.68 -5.29
CA SER A 63 -0.02 -18.06 -3.89
C SER A 63 0.97 -17.14 -3.16
N PHE A 64 1.96 -16.60 -3.88
CA PHE A 64 2.90 -15.63 -3.31
C PHE A 64 2.22 -14.28 -3.11
N ASP A 65 1.43 -13.82 -4.08
CA ASP A 65 0.65 -12.59 -3.97
C ASP A 65 -0.33 -12.63 -2.79
N HIS A 66 -1.01 -13.75 -2.59
CA HIS A 66 -1.92 -13.94 -1.46
C HIS A 66 -1.19 -13.80 -0.12
N LYS A 67 -0.06 -14.48 0.06
CA LYS A 67 0.73 -14.39 1.29
C LYS A 67 1.27 -12.99 1.54
N CYS A 68 1.68 -12.26 0.50
CA CYS A 68 2.08 -10.86 0.65
C CYS A 68 0.91 -10.01 1.17
N LYS A 69 -0.30 -10.21 0.64
CA LYS A 69 -1.50 -9.51 1.10
C LYS A 69 -1.87 -9.87 2.53
N GLU A 70 -1.80 -11.14 2.92
CA GLU A 70 -2.05 -11.55 4.31
C GLU A 70 -1.09 -10.86 5.29
N ILE A 71 0.20 -10.73 4.93
CA ILE A 71 1.18 -9.99 5.74
C ILE A 71 0.85 -8.48 5.77
N GLU A 72 0.42 -7.90 4.64
CA GLU A 72 -0.01 -6.50 4.56
C GLU A 72 -1.24 -6.23 5.46
N GLU A 73 -2.24 -7.11 5.46
CA GLU A 73 -3.41 -7.01 6.35
C GLU A 73 -3.03 -7.20 7.82
N SER A 74 -2.18 -8.18 8.14
CA SER A 74 -1.70 -8.39 9.51
C SER A 74 -0.97 -7.16 10.07
N LEU A 75 -0.26 -6.40 9.23
CA LEU A 75 0.38 -5.16 9.65
C LEU A 75 -0.65 -4.06 9.99
N ILE A 76 -1.79 -4.06 9.29
CA ILE A 76 -2.90 -3.15 9.59
C ILE A 76 -3.52 -3.53 10.94
N ASP A 77 -3.78 -4.82 11.18
CA ASP A 77 -4.30 -5.32 12.46
C ASP A 77 -3.39 -4.94 13.64
N ASP A 78 -2.07 -5.04 13.44
CA ASP A 78 -1.08 -4.59 14.42
C ASP A 78 -1.18 -3.07 14.68
N ALA A 79 -1.33 -2.27 13.62
CA ALA A 79 -1.50 -0.82 13.73
C ALA A 79 -2.79 -0.45 14.47
N GLU A 80 -3.89 -1.17 14.24
CA GLU A 80 -5.15 -1.01 14.97
C GLU A 80 -4.98 -1.32 16.46
N THR A 81 -4.27 -2.41 16.78
CA THR A 81 -3.94 -2.77 18.16
C THR A 81 -3.12 -1.67 18.85
N GLN A 82 -2.11 -1.12 18.17
CA GLN A 82 -1.30 -0.01 18.68
C GLN A 82 -2.13 1.27 18.87
N LEU A 83 -3.04 1.57 17.93
CA LEU A 83 -3.96 2.70 18.07
C LEU A 83 -4.83 2.56 19.31
N TYR A 84 -5.36 1.36 19.57
CA TYR A 84 -6.18 1.09 20.75
C TYR A 84 -5.40 1.19 22.06
N LEU A 85 -4.15 0.71 22.09
CA LEU A 85 -3.27 0.90 23.24
C LEU A 85 -2.99 2.40 23.52
N ASN A 86 -2.77 3.19 22.48
CA ASN A 86 -2.59 4.64 22.60
C ASN A 86 -3.85 5.35 23.13
N ILE A 87 -5.03 4.91 22.70
CA ILE A 87 -6.32 5.39 23.22
C ILE A 87 -6.44 5.08 24.72
N ARG A 88 -6.14 3.85 25.13
CA ARG A 88 -6.15 3.46 26.56
C ARG A 88 -5.15 4.24 27.40
N ALA A 89 -3.98 4.55 26.83
CA ALA A 89 -2.96 5.36 27.47
C ALA A 89 -3.29 6.87 27.50
N GLY A 90 -4.43 7.29 26.94
CA GLY A 90 -4.85 8.70 26.96
C GLY A 90 -4.13 9.60 25.97
N LYS A 91 -3.51 9.06 24.91
CA LYS A 91 -2.86 9.89 23.88
C LYS A 91 -3.91 10.66 23.07
N GLU A 92 -3.97 11.98 23.28
CA GLU A 92 -4.97 12.89 22.71
C GLU A 92 -5.11 12.76 21.19
N THR A 93 -4.00 12.72 20.45
CA THR A 93 -4.02 12.60 18.99
C THR A 93 -4.72 11.33 18.51
N SER A 94 -4.48 10.20 19.18
CA SER A 94 -5.10 8.91 18.85
C SER A 94 -6.59 8.90 19.21
N LEU A 95 -6.97 9.53 20.33
CA LEU A 95 -8.37 9.71 20.74
C LEU A 95 -9.14 10.56 19.72
N ILE A 96 -8.61 11.73 19.37
CA ILE A 96 -9.20 12.64 18.38
C ILE A 96 -9.32 11.93 17.03
N PHE A 97 -8.25 11.27 16.57
CA PHE A 97 -8.26 10.51 15.33
C PHE A 97 -9.36 9.45 15.32
N PHE A 98 -9.48 8.66 16.39
CA PHE A 98 -10.50 7.61 16.49
C PHE A 98 -11.91 8.20 16.49
N LEU A 99 -12.17 9.24 17.28
CA LEU A 99 -13.48 9.88 17.40
C LEU A 99 -13.90 10.56 16.09
N CYS A 100 -13.01 11.30 15.44
CA CYS A 100 -13.29 11.92 14.14
C CYS A 100 -13.56 10.91 13.03
N ASN A 101 -13.10 9.66 13.15
CA ASN A 101 -13.33 8.63 12.14
C ASN A 101 -14.52 7.72 12.46
N LYS A 102 -14.62 7.18 13.69
CA LYS A 102 -15.70 6.26 14.11
C LYS A 102 -16.88 6.96 14.80
N GLY A 103 -16.65 8.09 15.44
CA GLY A 103 -17.63 8.89 16.18
C GLY A 103 -18.35 9.96 15.38
N LYS A 104 -18.27 9.95 14.04
CA LYS A 104 -18.90 10.96 13.15
C LYS A 104 -20.38 11.16 13.41
N HIS A 105 -21.11 10.07 13.67
CA HIS A 105 -22.54 10.09 14.02
C HIS A 105 -22.86 10.85 15.32
N ARG A 106 -21.86 11.13 16.16
CA ARG A 106 -21.97 11.93 17.40
C ARG A 106 -21.47 13.37 17.23
N GLY A 107 -21.19 13.81 16.01
CA GLY A 107 -20.74 15.17 15.71
C GLY A 107 -19.22 15.39 15.71
N TRP A 108 -18.41 14.32 15.83
CA TRP A 108 -16.97 14.45 15.70
C TRP A 108 -16.57 14.59 14.23
N GLN A 109 -15.93 15.70 13.88
CA GLN A 109 -15.35 15.90 12.54
C GLN A 109 -13.99 16.58 12.62
N ASN A 110 -13.10 16.24 11.68
CA ASN A 110 -11.90 17.03 11.44
C ASN A 110 -12.30 18.29 10.65
N VAL A 111 -12.39 19.43 11.34
CA VAL A 111 -12.64 20.72 10.71
C VAL A 111 -11.30 21.32 10.28
N ASN A 112 -11.02 21.32 8.98
CA ASN A 112 -9.95 22.15 8.43
C ASN A 112 -10.55 23.51 8.08
N ARG A 113 -10.31 24.53 8.91
CA ARG A 113 -10.70 25.91 8.56
C ARG A 113 -9.69 26.44 7.53
N ILE A 114 -10.17 26.69 6.32
CA ILE A 114 -9.41 27.41 5.29
C ILE A 114 -9.84 28.87 5.38
N ASP A 115 -8.91 29.76 5.72
CA ASP A 115 -9.16 31.19 5.71
C ASP A 115 -9.00 31.72 4.27
N LEU A 116 -10.12 32.07 3.65
CA LEU A 116 -10.19 32.57 2.28
C LEU A 116 -10.06 34.10 2.21
N SER A 117 -10.01 34.80 3.35
CA SER A 117 -10.04 36.27 3.38
C SER A 117 -8.81 36.91 2.72
N ALA A 118 -7.68 36.21 2.66
CA ALA A 118 -6.41 36.72 2.16
C ALA A 118 -6.15 36.49 0.65
N SER A 119 -7.09 35.89 -0.07
CA SER A 119 -6.89 35.55 -1.48
C SER A 119 -7.31 36.70 -2.41
N GLU A 120 -6.40 37.65 -2.61
CA GLU A 120 -6.57 38.78 -3.55
C GLU A 120 -6.88 38.30 -4.98
N SER A 121 -6.33 37.13 -5.36
CA SER A 121 -6.61 36.49 -6.64
C SER A 121 -8.07 36.03 -6.77
N LEU A 122 -8.67 35.48 -5.71
CA LEU A 122 -10.09 35.10 -5.73
C LEU A 122 -11.01 36.31 -5.80
N GLN A 123 -10.69 37.40 -5.09
CA GLN A 123 -11.45 38.65 -5.18
C GLN A 123 -11.44 39.19 -6.62
N LYS A 124 -10.28 39.19 -7.27
CA LYS A 124 -10.14 39.60 -8.67
C LYS A 124 -10.93 38.72 -9.64
N TYR A 125 -10.96 37.40 -9.40
CA TYR A 125 -11.75 36.46 -10.21
C TYR A 125 -13.26 36.67 -10.01
N LEU A 126 -13.72 36.89 -8.77
CA LEU A 126 -15.13 37.16 -8.46
C LEU A 126 -15.61 38.46 -9.13
N SER A 127 -14.84 39.55 -9.02
CA SER A 127 -15.19 40.82 -9.68
C SER A 127 -15.20 40.71 -11.21
N LYS A 128 -14.39 39.83 -11.81
CA LYS A 128 -14.45 39.55 -13.25
C LYS A 128 -15.70 38.78 -13.63
N MET A 129 -16.10 37.79 -12.82
CA MET A 129 -17.27 36.96 -13.07
C MET A 129 -18.58 37.74 -12.94
N GLU A 130 -18.71 38.62 -11.94
CA GLU A 130 -19.89 39.46 -11.76
C GLU A 130 -20.16 40.38 -12.96
N LYS A 131 -19.10 40.92 -13.57
CA LYS A 131 -19.22 41.75 -14.79
C LYS A 131 -19.74 40.95 -15.98
N LEU A 132 -19.20 39.74 -16.20
CA LEU A 132 -19.59 38.87 -17.30
C LEU A 132 -21.05 38.41 -17.18
N TRP A 133 -21.50 38.07 -15.97
CA TRP A 133 -22.90 37.67 -15.73
C TRP A 133 -23.90 38.82 -15.77
N GLY A 134 -23.47 40.05 -15.47
CA GLY A 134 -24.32 41.24 -15.61
C GLY A 134 -24.55 41.65 -17.07
N GLU A 135 -23.61 41.30 -17.95
CA GLU A 135 -23.70 41.59 -19.39
C GLU A 135 -24.59 40.58 -20.14
N GLU A 136 -24.71 39.33 -19.69
CA GLU A 136 -25.60 38.32 -20.28
C GLU A 136 -27.10 38.54 -19.98
N LYS A 137 -27.45 39.45 -19.05
CA LYS A 137 -28.84 39.78 -18.70
C LYS A 137 -29.38 41.08 -19.33
N LYS A 138 -28.65 41.66 -20.29
CA LYS A 138 -29.12 42.77 -21.14
C LYS A 138 -29.34 42.28 -22.56
#